data_AF-A0A8H5NDY1-F1
#
_entry.id   AF-A0A8H5NDY1-F1
#
_cell.length_a   1.000
_cell.length_b   1.000
_cell.length_c   1.000
_cell.angle_alpha   90.00
_cell.angle_beta   90.00
_cell.angle_gamma   90.00
#
_symmetry.space_group_name_H-M   'P 1'
#
loop_
_entity.id
_entity.type
_entity.pdbx_description
1 polymer ?
#
loop_
_entity_poly.entity_id
_entity_poly.type
_entity_poly.pdbx_seq_one_letter_code
_entity_poly.pdbx_strand_id
1 'polypeptide(L)' 'MARLAEPAAELSHLAKAGGSATFSYGGYAVIAAVNGPVEAQRRDENAFEALVDVIVRPAAGVG' A
#
# COMPACT_ATOMS: atom_id res chain seq x y z
N MET A 1 12.28 -7.06 -27.00
CA MET A 1 12.36 -7.40 -25.56
C MET A 1 12.84 -6.16 -24.84
N ALA A 2 11.92 -5.36 -24.28
CA ALA A 2 12.27 -4.09 -23.64
C ALA A 2 13.15 -4.36 -22.42
N ARG A 3 14.27 -3.63 -22.32
CA ARG A 3 15.13 -3.61 -21.13
C ARG A 3 14.24 -3.40 -19.90
N LEU A 4 14.29 -4.32 -18.94
CA LEU A 4 13.58 -4.16 -17.66
C LEU A 4 14.05 -2.82 -17.07
N ALA A 5 13.14 -1.84 -16.99
CA ALA A 5 13.44 -0.54 -16.43
C ALA A 5 13.94 -0.70 -14.99
N GLU A 6 14.86 0.17 -14.56
CA GLU A 6 15.32 0.19 -13.17
C GLU A 6 14.11 0.40 -12.24
N PRO A 7 14.08 -0.26 -11.07
CA PRO A 7 13.00 -0.08 -10.12
C PRO A 7 12.95 1.37 -9.64
N ALA A 8 11.77 1.98 -9.66
CA ALA A 8 11.55 3.36 -9.21
C ALA A 8 10.52 3.39 -8.09
N ALA A 9 10.72 4.34 -7.16
CA ALA A 9 9.81 4.56 -6.04
C ALA A 9 9.56 6.06 -5.85
N GLU A 10 8.28 6.44 -5.75
CA GLU A 10 7.84 7.77 -5.35
C GLU A 10 7.19 7.71 -3.97
N LEU A 11 7.72 8.46 -3.01
CA LEU A 11 7.29 8.42 -1.61
C LEU A 11 6.40 9.62 -1.27
N SER A 12 5.39 9.39 -0.42
CA SER A 12 4.57 10.42 0.23
C SER A 12 3.83 11.40 -0.69
N HIS A 13 3.39 10.95 -1.87
CA HIS A 13 2.68 11.79 -2.85
C HIS A 13 1.16 11.86 -2.61
N LEU A 14 0.57 10.94 -1.83
CA LEU A 14 -0.85 10.98 -1.49
C LEU A 14 -1.10 11.86 -0.26
N ALA A 15 -1.67 13.04 -0.47
CA ALA A 15 -1.86 14.06 0.58
C ALA A 15 -2.77 13.64 1.77
N LYS A 16 -3.62 12.62 1.60
CA LYS A 16 -4.58 12.18 2.64
C LYS A 16 -4.14 10.93 3.39
N ALA A 17 -3.04 10.29 2.98
CA ALA A 17 -2.53 9.10 3.65
C ALA A 17 -1.54 9.48 4.75
N GLY A 18 -1.44 8.66 5.81
CA GLY A 18 -0.37 8.82 6.81
C GLY A 18 1.03 8.55 6.22
N GLY A 19 1.10 7.66 5.22
CA GLY A 19 2.25 7.44 4.36
C GLY A 19 1.81 6.81 3.04
N SER A 20 2.57 7.00 1.96
CA SER A 20 2.28 6.38 0.67
C SER A 20 3.54 6.12 -0.12
N ALA A 21 3.48 5.14 -1.03
CA ALA A 21 4.54 4.87 -1.99
C ALA A 21 3.95 4.32 -3.30
N THR A 22 4.45 4.80 -4.43
CA THR A 22 4.25 4.15 -5.72
C THR A 22 5.54 3.47 -6.12
N PHE A 23 5.47 2.16 -6.37
CA PHE A 23 6.60 1.38 -6.86
C PHE A 23 6.32 0.93 -8.29
N SER A 24 7.28 1.11 -9.19
CA SER A 24 7.17 0.68 -10.58
C SER A 24 8.40 -0.14 -11.00
N TYR A 25 8.15 -1.28 -11.63
CA TYR A 25 9.19 -2.19 -12.11
C TYR A 25 8.63 -3.16 -13.15
N GLY A 26 9.40 -3.42 -14.21
CA GLY A 26 9.06 -4.47 -15.19
C GLY A 26 7.72 -4.29 -15.90
N GLY A 27 7.25 -3.05 -16.09
CA GLY A 27 5.94 -2.75 -16.69
C GLY A 27 4.76 -2.80 -15.72
N TYR A 28 4.99 -3.11 -14.45
CA TYR A 28 3.99 -3.08 -13.39
C TYR A 28 4.15 -1.82 -12.53
N ALA A 29 3.03 -1.34 -12.00
CA ALA A 29 3.00 -0.26 -11.02
C ALA A 29 2.02 -0.62 -9.89
N VAL A 30 2.45 -0.41 -8.66
CA VAL A 30 1.64 -0.63 -7.46
C VAL A 30 1.71 0.64 -6.60
N ILE A 31 0.54 1.11 -6.18
CA ILE A 31 0.43 2.23 -5.23
C ILE A 31 -0.02 1.65 -3.89
N ALA A 32 0.70 1.96 -2.83
CA ALA A 32 0.37 1.61 -1.47
C ALA A 32 0.18 2.87 -0.62
N ALA A 33 -0.76 2.79 0.32
CA ALA A 33 -1.02 3.83 1.31
C ALA A 33 -1.19 3.19 2.68
N VAL A 34 -0.67 3.83 3.71
CA VAL A 34 -0.79 3.44 5.10
C VAL A 34 -1.48 4.54 5.88
N ASN A 35 -2.40 4.15 6.77
CA ASN A 35 -3.08 5.04 7.69
C ASN A 35 -2.87 4.48 9.09
N GLY A 36 -2.01 5.11 9.89
CA GLY A 36 -1.64 4.55 11.18
C GLY A 36 -0.65 5.41 11.96
N PRO A 37 -0.57 5.22 13.28
CA PRO A 37 -1.44 4.36 14.10
C PRO A 37 -2.88 4.92 14.17
N VAL A 38 -3.88 4.03 14.11
CA VAL A 38 -5.32 4.37 14.19
C VAL A 38 -6.00 3.50 15.25
N GLU A 39 -7.10 3.99 15.82
CA GLU A 39 -7.87 3.27 16.83
C GLU A 39 -8.45 1.97 16.27
N ALA A 40 -8.14 0.85 16.93
CA ALA A 40 -8.70 -0.45 16.59
C ALA A 40 -10.19 -0.52 16.97
N GLN A 41 -10.94 -1.36 16.26
CA GLN A 41 -12.28 -1.71 16.74
C GLN A 41 -12.14 -2.55 18.02
N ARG A 42 -12.95 -2.25 19.05
CA ARG A 42 -12.89 -2.95 20.36
C ARG A 42 -12.90 -4.48 20.29
N ARG A 43 -13.55 -5.05 19.27
CA ARG A 43 -13.61 -6.51 19.07
C ARG A 43 -12.31 -7.12 18.54
N ASP A 44 -11.50 -6.30 17.87
CA ASP A 44 -10.26 -6.70 17.21
C ASP A 44 -9.05 -6.27 18.07
N GLU A 45 -9.25 -5.39 19.06
CA GLU A 45 -8.22 -4.82 19.94
C GLU A 45 -7.39 -5.90 20.67
N ASN A 46 -6.06 -5.71 20.65
CA ASN A 46 -5.13 -6.52 21.42
C ASN A 46 -4.19 -5.62 22.24
N ALA A 47 -4.04 -5.92 23.52
CA ALA A 47 -3.23 -5.14 24.45
C ALA A 47 -1.71 -5.22 24.21
N PHE A 48 -1.24 -6.23 23.46
CA PHE A 48 0.19 -6.52 23.31
C PHE A 48 0.70 -6.42 21.87
N GLU A 49 -0.17 -6.25 20.88
CA GLU A 49 0.23 -6.18 19.46
C GLU A 49 -0.60 -5.16 18.68
N ALA A 50 0.01 -4.61 17.63
CA ALA A 50 -0.66 -3.72 16.70
C ALA A 50 -1.38 -4.55 15.62
N LEU A 51 -2.62 -4.15 15.30
CA LEU A 51 -3.37 -4.74 14.22
C LEU A 51 -2.96 -4.11 12.88
N VAL A 52 -2.79 -4.94 11.87
CA VAL A 52 -2.50 -4.52 10.50
C VAL A 52 -3.59 -5.05 9.58
N ASP A 53 -4.39 -4.13 9.05
CA ASP A 53 -5.37 -4.45 8.00
C ASP A 53 -4.76 -4.23 6.61
N VAL A 54 -4.89 -5.22 5.73
CA VAL A 54 -4.28 -5.23 4.40
C VAL A 54 -5.34 -5.47 3.33
N ILE A 55 -5.56 -4.46 2.50
CA ILE A 55 -6.47 -4.53 1.36
C ILE A 55 -5.68 -4.48 0.07
N VAL A 56 -5.77 -5.53 -0.74
CA VAL A 56 -5.17 -5.59 -2.09
C VAL A 56 -6.27 -5.42 -3.13
N ARG A 57 -6.10 -4.46 -4.05
CA ARG A 57 -7.02 -4.22 -5.16
C ARG A 57 -6.32 -4.51 -6.49
N PRO A 58 -6.85 -5.39 -7.34
CA PRO A 58 -6.30 -5.63 -8.67
C PRO A 58 -6.53 -4.42 -9.59
N ALA A 59 -5.71 -4.29 -10.63
CA ALA A 59 -5.85 -3.21 -11.61
C ALA A 59 -7.12 -3.32 -12.47
N ALA A 60 -7.66 -4.54 -12.62
CA ALA A 60 -8.91 -4.83 -13.31
C ALA A 60 -9.73 -5.84 -12.49
N GLY A 61 -11.05 -5.83 -12.68
CA GLY A 61 -11.96 -6.76 -11.99
C GLY A 61 -11.82 -8.22 -12.44
N VAL A 62 -12.63 -9.10 -11.83
CA VAL A 62 -12.79 -10.49 -12.28
C VAL A 62 -13.65 -10.49 -13.55
N GLY A 63 -13.00 -10.33 -14.71
CA GLY A 63 -13.63 -10.57 -16.01
C GLY A 63 -14.00 -12.04 -16.19
#